data_AF-A0A3D3BRH9-F1
#
_entry.id   AF-A0A3D3BRH9-F1
#
_cell.length_a   1.000
_cell.length_b   1.000
_cell.length_c   1.000
_cell.angle_alpha   90.00
_cell.angle_beta   90.00
_cell.angle_gamma   90.00
#
_symmetry.space_group_name_H-M   'P 1'
#
loop_
_entity.id
_entity.type
_entity.pdbx_description
1 polymer ?
#
loop_
_entity_poly.entity_id
_entity_poly.type
_entity_poly.pdbx_seq_one_letter_code
_entity_poly.pdbx_strand_id
1 'polypeptide(L)'
;MVAARINGRLMDLATPIAEADDVEPVLIDSEEGLYILRHSAAHVAAQAVQRLFPEAKLGIGPPITDAFYYEFDVPEPFTPEDLKAIEKEAIAIAKSGQEFRRRVVTEDQAVAELAHEPYKLRLIGSDGGAEVMEVGGVELTVYDNVDR
;
A
#
# COMPACT_ATOMS: atom_id res chain seq x y z
N MET A 1 7.90 -10.63 12.23
CA MET A 1 6.65 -11.03 11.58
C MET A 1 6.06 -9.79 10.93
N VAL A 2 5.60 -9.88 9.70
CA VAL A 2 5.03 -8.75 8.93
C VAL A 2 3.53 -8.88 8.70
N ALA A 3 2.99 -10.09 8.84
CA ALA A 3 1.56 -10.42 8.78
C ALA A 3 1.35 -11.76 9.50
N ALA A 4 0.10 -12.19 9.65
CA ALA A 4 -0.23 -13.50 10.21
C ALA A 4 -1.17 -14.25 9.27
N ARG A 5 -1.05 -15.57 9.21
CA ARG A 5 -2.06 -16.43 8.62
C ARG A 5 -3.02 -16.84 9.72
N ILE A 6 -4.28 -16.44 9.60
CA ILE A 6 -5.35 -16.75 10.57
C ILE A 6 -6.35 -17.67 9.87
N ASN A 7 -6.48 -18.90 10.35
CA ASN A 7 -7.35 -19.93 9.75
C ASN A 7 -7.12 -20.10 8.23
N GLY A 8 -5.85 -20.10 7.82
CA GLY A 8 -5.44 -20.23 6.41
C GLY A 8 -5.42 -18.92 5.60
N ARG A 9 -6.00 -17.83 6.11
CA ARG A 9 -6.07 -16.54 5.41
C ARG A 9 -4.96 -15.58 5.86
N LEU A 10 -4.29 -14.95 4.91
CA LEU A 10 -3.29 -13.93 5.21
C LEU A 10 -4.00 -12.67 5.72
N MET A 11 -3.58 -12.15 6.87
CA MET A 11 -4.19 -11.02 7.58
C MET A 11 -3.11 -10.07 8.12
N ASP A 12 -3.44 -8.79 8.24
CA ASP A 12 -2.56 -7.80 8.87
C ASP A 12 -2.39 -8.02 10.38
N LEU A 13 -1.39 -7.37 10.98
CA LEU A 13 -1.06 -7.53 12.40
C LEU A 13 -2.04 -6.84 13.37
N ALA A 14 -2.94 -5.99 12.87
CA ALA A 14 -3.95 -5.33 13.68
C ALA A 14 -5.26 -6.14 13.75
N THR A 15 -5.37 -7.22 12.96
CA THR A 15 -6.55 -8.09 12.90
C THR A 15 -6.77 -8.77 14.26
N PRO A 16 -7.94 -8.58 14.91
CA PRO A 16 -8.28 -9.26 16.15
C PRO A 16 -8.33 -10.78 15.95
N ILE A 17 -7.85 -11.53 16.94
CA ILE A 17 -7.89 -13.00 16.95
C ILE A 17 -8.84 -13.51 18.04
N ALA A 18 -9.46 -14.66 17.79
CA ALA A 18 -10.26 -15.40 18.76
C ALA A 18 -9.44 -16.57 19.36
N GLU A 19 -9.87 -17.08 20.52
CA GLU A 19 -9.16 -18.18 21.21
C GLU A 19 -9.04 -19.46 20.37
N ALA A 20 -9.99 -19.70 19.46
CA ALA A 20 -10.04 -20.89 18.61
C ALA A 20 -9.31 -20.71 17.27
N ASP A 21 -8.73 -19.53 17.00
CA ASP A 21 -8.06 -19.27 15.73
C ASP A 21 -6.71 -20.00 15.66
N ASP A 22 -6.45 -20.64 14.52
CA ASP A 22 -5.13 -21.14 14.17
C ASP A 22 -4.31 -19.99 13.55
N VAL A 23 -3.20 -19.64 14.21
CA VAL A 23 -2.40 -18.45 13.87
C VAL A 23 -0.96 -18.85 13.56
N GLU A 24 -0.54 -18.62 12.32
CA GLU A 24 0.83 -18.84 11.87
C GLU A 24 1.52 -17.50 11.54
N PRO A 25 2.76 -17.28 11.97
CA PRO A 25 3.46 -16.04 11.67
C PRO A 25 3.97 -16.01 10.23
N VAL A 26 3.79 -14.89 9.54
CA VAL A 26 4.51 -14.61 8.28
C VAL A 26 5.80 -13.86 8.58
N LEU A 27 6.92 -14.57 8.42
CA LEU A 27 8.25 -14.03 8.65
C LEU A 27 8.65 -13.07 7.52
N ILE A 28 9.54 -12.12 7.83
CA ILE A 28 9.94 -11.07 6.87
C ILE A 28 10.78 -11.61 5.69
N ASP A 29 11.44 -12.74 5.90
CA ASP A 29 12.32 -13.41 4.93
C ASP A 29 11.62 -14.52 4.14
N SER A 30 10.32 -14.76 4.40
CA SER A 30 9.51 -15.64 3.54
C SER A 30 9.11 -14.90 2.25
N GLU A 31 8.74 -15.67 1.23
CA GLU A 31 8.30 -15.12 -0.06
C GLU A 31 7.10 -14.16 0.11
N GLU A 32 6.08 -14.58 0.86
CA GLU A 32 4.92 -13.74 1.20
C GLU A 32 5.33 -12.52 2.04
N GLY A 33 6.25 -12.67 2.99
CA GLY A 33 6.70 -11.57 3.82
C GLY A 33 7.44 -10.50 3.02
N LEU A 34 8.30 -10.92 2.08
CA LEU A 34 8.98 -10.02 1.15
C LEU A 34 8.00 -9.34 0.20
N TYR A 35 6.96 -10.04 -0.26
CA TYR A 35 5.90 -9.45 -1.07
C TYR A 35 5.18 -8.31 -0.33
N ILE A 36 4.79 -8.55 0.93
CA ILE A 36 4.16 -7.53 1.79
C ILE A 36 5.11 -6.36 2.01
N LEU A 37 6.37 -6.64 2.34
CA LEU A 37 7.38 -5.60 2.57
C LEU A 37 7.57 -4.69 1.34
N ARG A 38 7.65 -5.27 0.15
CA ARG A 38 7.80 -4.54 -1.12
C ARG A 38 6.57 -3.71 -1.43
N HIS A 39 5.37 -4.22 -1.15
CA HIS A 39 4.13 -3.47 -1.28
C HIS A 39 4.13 -2.27 -0.32
N SER A 40 4.45 -2.45 0.96
CA SER A 40 4.55 -1.34 1.91
C SER A 40 5.61 -0.31 1.48
N ALA A 41 6.74 -0.75 0.93
CA ALA A 41 7.77 0.15 0.40
C ALA A 41 7.27 0.97 -0.80
N ALA A 42 6.45 0.38 -1.68
CA ALA A 42 5.81 1.09 -2.79
C ALA A 42 4.91 2.23 -2.29
N HIS A 43 4.10 1.99 -1.24
CA HIS A 43 3.27 3.04 -0.62
C HIS A 43 4.09 4.17 -0.02
N VAL A 44 5.20 3.84 0.67
CA VAL A 44 6.11 4.85 1.22
C VAL A 44 6.72 5.71 0.11
N ALA A 45 7.11 5.10 -1.02
CA ALA A 45 7.63 5.82 -2.17
C ALA A 45 6.56 6.72 -2.80
N ALA A 46 5.32 6.24 -2.96
CA ALA A 46 4.21 7.05 -3.46
C ALA A 46 3.89 8.26 -2.57
N GLN A 47 3.90 8.06 -1.25
CA GLN A 47 3.72 9.15 -0.28
C GLN A 47 4.85 10.18 -0.40
N ALA A 48 6.10 9.74 -0.55
CA ALA A 48 7.24 10.64 -0.76
C ALA A 48 7.08 11.47 -2.02
N VAL A 49 6.65 10.85 -3.13
CA VAL A 49 6.35 11.57 -4.37
C VAL A 49 5.24 12.60 -4.16
N GLN A 50 4.11 12.24 -3.54
CA GLN A 50 3.01 13.20 -3.33
C GLN A 50 3.40 14.37 -2.40
N ARG A 51 4.31 14.16 -1.43
CA ARG A 51 4.84 15.25 -0.59
C ARG A 51 5.70 16.24 -1.36
N LEU A 52 6.55 15.74 -2.26
CA LEU A 52 7.49 16.57 -3.03
C LEU A 52 6.84 17.16 -4.29
N PHE A 53 5.91 16.43 -4.89
CA PHE A 53 5.22 16.75 -6.13
C PHE A 53 3.70 16.63 -5.92
N PRO A 54 3.05 17.63 -5.30
CA PRO A 54 1.62 17.56 -4.95
C PRO A 54 0.67 17.41 -6.15
N GLU A 55 1.14 17.71 -7.37
CA GLU A 55 0.36 17.55 -8.60
C GLU A 55 0.46 16.14 -9.21
N ALA A 56 1.34 15.28 -8.66
CA ALA A 56 1.51 13.92 -9.13
C ALA A 56 0.27 13.08 -8.82
N LYS A 57 -0.31 12.45 -9.84
CA LYS A 57 -1.43 11.52 -9.69
C LYS A 57 -0.92 10.08 -9.68
N LEU A 58 -1.53 9.25 -8.85
CA LEU A 58 -1.09 7.87 -8.64
C LEU A 58 -1.73 6.92 -9.67
N GLY A 59 -0.88 6.20 -10.38
CA GLY A 59 -1.27 5.04 -11.19
C GLY A 59 -1.16 3.73 -10.39
N ILE A 60 -0.63 2.69 -11.04
CA ILE A 60 -0.43 1.34 -10.47
C ILE A 60 0.99 1.21 -9.92
N GLY A 61 1.19 0.59 -8.74
CA GLY A 61 2.51 0.33 -8.15
C GLY A 61 2.71 -1.03 -7.48
N PRO A 62 2.72 -2.13 -8.26
CA PRO A 62 2.67 -3.46 -7.70
C PRO A 62 4.06 -3.91 -7.23
N PRO A 63 4.13 -4.73 -6.17
CA PRO A 63 5.35 -5.48 -5.87
C PRO A 63 5.64 -6.48 -7.00
N ILE A 64 6.91 -6.68 -7.30
CA ILE A 64 7.43 -7.68 -8.24
C ILE A 64 8.43 -8.60 -7.54
N THR A 65 8.92 -9.63 -8.25
CA THR A 65 9.75 -10.70 -7.67
C THR A 65 10.93 -10.21 -6.83
N ASP A 66 11.56 -9.10 -7.21
CA ASP A 66 12.75 -8.58 -6.52
C ASP A 66 12.65 -7.09 -6.12
N ALA A 67 11.53 -6.42 -6.43
CA ALA A 67 11.38 -4.98 -6.25
C ALA A 67 9.91 -4.56 -6.22
N PHE A 68 9.63 -3.30 -6.52
CA PHE A 68 8.32 -2.77 -6.90
C PHE A 68 8.55 -1.72 -7.99
N TYR A 69 7.49 -1.33 -8.69
CA TYR A 69 7.46 -0.08 -9.46
C TYR A 69 6.25 0.74 -9.04
N TYR A 70 6.17 2.00 -9.47
CA TYR A 70 4.98 2.83 -9.28
C TYR A 70 4.84 3.78 -10.47
N GLU A 71 3.65 3.86 -11.04
CA GLU A 71 3.29 4.77 -12.12
C GLU A 71 2.82 6.13 -11.56
N PHE A 72 3.35 7.22 -12.12
CA PHE A 72 2.93 8.57 -11.78
C PHE A 72 2.60 9.35 -13.05
N ASP A 73 1.44 10.01 -13.05
CA ASP A 73 1.10 11.03 -14.03
C ASP A 73 1.52 12.39 -13.47
N VAL A 74 2.57 12.95 -14.08
CA VAL A 74 3.27 14.16 -13.64
C VAL A 74 3.41 15.16 -14.80
N PRO A 75 3.38 16.47 -14.51
CA PRO A 75 3.53 17.49 -15.56
C PRO A 75 4.91 17.46 -16.22
N GLU A 76 5.95 17.16 -15.45
CA GLU A 76 7.33 17.04 -15.92
C GLU A 76 7.93 15.69 -15.46
N PRO A 77 8.64 14.96 -16.34
CA PRO A 77 9.31 13.72 -15.96
C PRO A 77 10.35 13.94 -14.87
N PHE A 78 10.45 12.99 -13.94
CA PHE A 78 11.47 13.04 -12.88
C PHE A 78 12.88 13.03 -13.44
N THR A 79 13.71 13.92 -12.90
CA THR A 79 15.15 13.96 -13.12
C THR A 79 15.89 13.02 -12.16
N PRO A 80 17.17 12.69 -12.43
CA PRO A 80 17.98 11.94 -11.46
C PRO A 80 18.09 12.61 -10.09
N GLU A 81 18.04 13.94 -10.04
CA GLU A 81 18.02 14.73 -8.80
C GLU A 81 16.72 14.54 -8.02
N ASP A 82 15.58 14.51 -8.72
CA ASP A 82 14.28 14.25 -8.12
C ASP A 82 14.23 12.84 -7.51
N LEU A 83 14.77 11.84 -8.21
CA LEU A 83 14.82 10.47 -7.68
C LEU A 83 15.61 10.37 -6.37
N LYS A 84 16.72 11.12 -6.24
CA LYS A 84 17.48 11.20 -4.98
C LYS A 84 16.70 11.89 -3.87
N ALA A 85 15.92 12.92 -4.21
CA ALA A 85 15.06 13.61 -3.24
C ALA A 85 13.92 12.69 -2.77
N ILE A 86 13.28 11.98 -3.70
CA ILE A 86 12.23 10.99 -3.42
C ILE A 86 12.76 9.88 -2.51
N GLU A 87 13.91 9.29 -2.83
CA GLU A 87 14.53 8.25 -1.98
C GLU A 87 14.81 8.76 -0.56
N LYS A 88 15.37 9.98 -0.45
CA LYS A 88 15.65 10.60 0.85
C LYS A 88 14.37 10.81 1.67
N GLU A 89 13.31 11.30 1.05
CA GLU A 89 12.01 11.51 1.71
C GLU A 89 11.37 10.17 2.11
N ALA A 90 11.39 9.17 1.22
CA ALA A 90 10.90 7.83 1.51
C ALA A 90 11.61 7.20 2.73
N ILE A 91 12.95 7.35 2.82
CA ILE A 91 13.72 6.91 3.98
C ILE A 91 13.32 7.68 5.25
N ALA A 92 13.05 8.99 5.14
CA ALA A 92 12.61 9.80 6.27
C ALA A 92 11.23 9.36 6.79
N ILE A 93 10.29 9.08 5.88
CA ILE A 93 8.96 8.51 6.19
C ILE A 93 9.11 7.15 6.86
N ALA A 94 9.90 6.24 6.30
CA ALA A 94 10.12 4.93 6.90
C ALA A 94 10.70 5.02 8.33
N LYS A 95 11.55 6.03 8.59
CA LYS A 95 12.14 6.28 9.91
C LYS A 95 11.22 6.99 10.89
N SER A 96 10.17 7.67 10.43
CA SER A 96 9.23 8.34 11.34
C SER A 96 8.39 7.34 12.14
N GLY A 97 8.31 6.08 11.67
CA GLY A 97 7.57 5.03 12.36
C GLY A 97 6.06 5.25 12.32
N GLN A 98 5.56 5.81 11.21
CA GLN A 98 4.13 5.93 10.92
C GLN A 98 3.43 4.58 11.08
N GLU A 99 2.21 4.63 11.61
CA GLU A 99 1.34 3.47 11.69
C GLU A 99 0.61 3.28 10.36
N PHE A 100 0.70 2.08 9.78
CA PHE A 100 -0.16 1.67 8.67
C PHE A 100 -1.52 1.28 9.23
N ARG A 101 -2.53 2.12 9.02
CA ARG A 101 -3.90 1.86 9.48
C ARG A 101 -4.76 1.37 8.33
N ARG A 102 -5.17 0.11 8.41
CA ARG A 102 -6.21 -0.44 7.52
C ARG A 102 -7.59 0.08 7.93
N ARG A 103 -8.38 0.54 6.96
CA ARG A 103 -9.80 0.86 7.10
C ARG A 103 -10.60 0.12 6.05
N VAL A 104 -11.66 -0.57 6.47
CA VAL A 104 -12.68 -1.08 5.53
C VAL A 104 -13.53 0.09 5.07
N VAL A 105 -13.71 0.23 3.76
CA VAL A 105 -14.53 1.27 3.15
C VAL A 105 -15.58 0.66 2.22
N THR A 106 -16.73 1.32 2.12
CA THR A 106 -17.72 0.99 1.09
C THR A 106 -17.25 1.48 -0.27
N GLU A 107 -17.85 0.97 -1.35
CA GLU A 107 -17.59 1.45 -2.70
C GLU A 107 -17.84 2.95 -2.84
N ASP A 108 -18.97 3.45 -2.31
CA ASP A 108 -19.31 4.88 -2.30
C ASP A 108 -18.26 5.73 -1.55
N GLN A 109 -17.75 5.23 -0.43
CA GLN A 109 -16.69 5.90 0.34
C GLN A 109 -15.38 5.94 -0.44
N ALA A 110 -15.00 4.83 -1.08
CA ALA A 110 -13.81 4.77 -1.90
C ALA A 110 -13.91 5.69 -3.12
N VAL A 111 -15.06 5.75 -3.78
CA VAL A 111 -15.31 6.68 -4.91
C VAL A 111 -15.21 8.14 -4.45
N ALA A 112 -15.75 8.47 -3.29
CA ALA A 112 -15.66 9.82 -2.74
C ALA A 112 -14.21 10.20 -2.35
N GLU A 113 -13.48 9.31 -1.69
CA GLU A 113 -12.08 9.54 -1.29
C GLU A 113 -11.16 9.65 -2.52
N LEU A 114 -11.39 8.83 -3.54
CA LEU A 114 -10.57 8.76 -4.76
C LEU A 114 -11.08 9.69 -5.87
N ALA A 115 -12.01 10.61 -5.60
CA ALA A 115 -12.59 11.51 -6.59
C ALA A 115 -11.54 12.33 -7.39
N HIS A 116 -10.37 12.56 -6.80
CA HIS A 116 -9.24 13.29 -7.39
C HIS A 116 -8.20 12.39 -8.07
N GLU A 117 -8.35 11.07 -7.95
CA GLU A 117 -7.46 10.02 -8.49
C GLU A 117 -8.17 9.25 -9.62
N PRO A 118 -8.26 9.83 -10.82
CA PRO A 118 -9.09 9.29 -11.91
C PRO A 118 -8.66 7.90 -12.39
N TYR A 119 -7.39 7.52 -12.17
CA TYR A 119 -6.88 6.19 -12.51
C TYR A 119 -7.39 5.14 -11.51
N LYS A 120 -7.32 5.43 -10.21
CA LYS A 120 -7.78 4.53 -9.15
C LYS A 120 -9.30 4.31 -9.18
N LEU A 121 -10.08 5.34 -9.51
CA LEU A 121 -11.53 5.20 -9.68
C LEU A 121 -11.91 4.16 -10.74
N ARG A 122 -11.14 4.02 -11.82
CA ARG A 122 -11.43 3.01 -12.86
C ARG A 122 -11.22 1.58 -12.38
N LEU A 123 -10.43 1.39 -11.31
CA LEU A 123 -10.21 0.08 -10.69
C LEU A 123 -11.35 -0.29 -9.73
N ILE A 124 -12.18 0.68 -9.33
CA ILE A 124 -13.38 0.42 -8.53
C ILE A 124 -14.47 -0.11 -9.48
N GLY A 125 -14.98 -1.32 -9.22
CA GLY A 125 -16.08 -1.94 -9.98
C GLY A 125 -15.70 -2.69 -11.26
N SER A 126 -14.41 -2.77 -11.62
CA SER A 126 -13.93 -3.72 -12.62
C SER A 126 -13.33 -4.95 -11.92
N ASP A 127 -13.80 -6.15 -12.29
CA ASP A 127 -13.43 -7.45 -11.70
C ASP A 127 -11.90 -7.70 -11.66
N GLY A 128 -11.20 -7.17 -10.64
CA GLY A 128 -9.79 -7.48 -10.38
C GLY A 128 -8.76 -6.46 -10.87
N GLY A 129 -8.96 -5.17 -10.61
CA GLY A 129 -7.85 -4.23 -10.58
C GLY A 129 -6.91 -4.56 -9.41
N ALA A 130 -5.81 -5.27 -9.69
CA ALA A 130 -4.85 -5.88 -8.76
C ALA A 130 -4.12 -4.93 -7.78
N GLU A 131 -4.68 -3.77 -7.47
CA GLU A 131 -4.17 -2.85 -6.43
C GLU A 131 -5.26 -2.30 -5.53
N VAL A 132 -6.43 -2.93 -5.56
CA VAL A 132 -7.45 -2.68 -4.56
C VAL A 132 -7.30 -3.77 -3.49
N MET A 133 -6.44 -3.48 -2.51
CA MET A 133 -6.80 -3.75 -1.11
C MET A 133 -6.94 -5.21 -0.66
N GLU A 134 -6.11 -6.14 -1.13
CA GLU A 134 -6.18 -7.52 -0.62
C GLU A 134 -4.87 -8.03 -0.02
N VAL A 135 -4.91 -8.12 1.31
CA VAL A 135 -4.38 -9.27 2.00
C VAL A 135 -5.58 -9.98 2.62
N GLY A 136 -6.22 -10.89 1.85
CA GLY A 136 -7.09 -11.93 2.39
C GLY A 136 -8.62 -11.70 2.54
N GLY A 137 -9.31 -11.05 1.59
CA GLY A 137 -10.74 -11.32 1.36
C GLY A 137 -11.68 -10.13 1.17
N VAL A 138 -12.53 -10.23 0.12
CA VAL A 138 -13.95 -9.80 -0.03
C VAL A 138 -14.31 -8.31 0.20
N GLU A 139 -13.46 -7.51 0.85
CA GLU A 139 -13.75 -6.13 1.26
C GLU A 139 -12.78 -5.13 0.63
N LEU A 140 -13.28 -3.92 0.32
CA LEU A 140 -12.44 -2.78 -0.06
C LEU A 140 -11.75 -2.21 1.21
N THR A 141 -10.42 -2.21 1.27
CA THR A 141 -9.61 -1.81 2.45
C THR A 141 -8.50 -0.76 2.18
N VAL A 142 -8.63 0.48 2.67
CA VAL A 142 -7.61 1.54 2.46
C VAL A 142 -6.53 1.40 3.53
N TYR A 143 -5.27 1.60 3.16
CA TYR A 143 -4.18 1.75 4.12
C TYR A 143 -3.74 3.20 4.19
N ASP A 144 -3.86 3.81 5.37
CA ASP A 144 -3.39 5.16 5.64
C ASP A 144 -2.10 5.13 6.45
N ASN A 145 -1.11 5.93 6.05
CA ASN A 145 0.09 6.16 6.85
C ASN A 145 -0.16 7.31 7.84
N VAL A 146 -0.36 6.98 9.11
CA VAL A 146 -0.76 7.92 10.15
C VAL A 146 0.43 8.21 11.08
N ASP A 147 0.73 9.49 11.30
CA ASP A 147 1.71 9.91 12.29
C ASP A 147 1.26 9.51 13.71
N ARG A 148 2.21 9.12 14.56
CA ARG A 148 1.97 8.76 15.97
C ARG A 148 1.87 9.98 16.88
#